data_AF-A3JL62-F1
#
_entry.id   AF-A3JL62-F1
#
_cell.length_a   1.000
_cell.length_b   1.000
_cell.length_c   1.000
_cell.angle_alpha   90.00
_cell.angle_beta   90.00
_cell.angle_gamma   90.00
#
_symmetry.space_group_name_H-M   'P 1'
#
loop_
_entity.id
_entity.type
_entity.pdbx_description
1 polymer ?
#
loop_
_entity_poly.entity_id
_entity_poly.type
_entity_poly.pdbx_seq_one_letter_code
_entity_poly.pdbx_strand_id
1 'polypeptide(L)' 'MHNRKAWLFADTSQGARASATCYSLVETAKANKLEPSVYIQHVLERVAGADSLEKLEALLPWNVDLERTSKKVPQID' A
#
# COMPACT_ATOMS: atom_id res chain seq x y z
N MET A 1 -5.08 26.30 -20.47
CA MET A 1 -5.83 25.85 -19.26
C MET A 1 -5.75 24.33 -19.18
N HIS A 2 -4.71 23.80 -18.54
CA HIS A 2 -4.58 22.36 -18.26
C HIS A 2 -5.15 22.07 -16.86
N ASN A 3 -5.68 20.86 -16.63
CA ASN A 3 -6.10 20.27 -15.33
C ASN A 3 -7.60 19.99 -15.11
N ARG A 4 -8.26 19.19 -15.98
CA ARG A 4 -9.58 18.61 -15.64
C ARG A 4 -9.79 17.16 -16.12
N LYS A 5 -8.75 16.33 -16.17
CA LYS A 5 -8.90 14.92 -16.59
C LYS A 5 -8.61 13.86 -15.53
N ALA A 6 -8.03 14.22 -14.38
CA ALA A 6 -7.78 13.25 -13.31
C ALA A 6 -9.06 12.90 -12.51
N TRP A 7 -10.00 13.84 -12.38
CA TRP A 7 -11.23 13.64 -11.58
C TRP A 7 -12.24 12.66 -12.19
N LEU A 8 -12.20 12.43 -13.50
CA LEU A 8 -13.12 11.50 -14.17
C LEU A 8 -12.85 10.03 -13.80
N PHE A 9 -11.68 9.71 -13.28
CA PHE A 9 -11.36 8.35 -12.80
C PHE A 9 -11.70 8.16 -11.31
N ALA A 10 -11.81 9.24 -10.55
CA ALA A 10 -12.23 9.22 -9.15
C ALA A 10 -13.74 8.98 -8.97
N ASP A 11 -14.55 9.24 -10.01
CA ASP A 11 -16.01 9.08 -9.99
C ASP A 11 -16.49 7.64 -10.24
N THR A 12 -15.59 6.74 -10.65
CA THR A 12 -15.94 5.32 -10.76
C THR A 12 -15.79 4.65 -9.39
N SER A 13 -16.79 3.88 -8.98
CA SER A 13 -16.77 3.13 -7.71
C SER A 13 -15.57 2.17 -7.62
N GLN A 14 -14.97 1.82 -8.75
CA GLN A 14 -13.71 1.08 -8.83
C GLN A 14 -12.49 1.93 -8.45
N GLY A 15 -12.35 3.15 -9.00
CA GLY A 15 -11.24 4.05 -8.67
C GLY A 15 -11.26 4.53 -7.21
N ALA A 16 -12.45 4.82 -6.68
CA ALA A 16 -12.63 5.15 -5.26
C ALA A 16 -12.26 3.97 -4.35
N ARG A 17 -12.68 2.75 -4.70
CA ARG A 17 -12.31 1.54 -3.95
C ARG A 17 -10.81 1.25 -4.01
N ALA A 18 -10.19 1.35 -5.18
CA ALA A 18 -8.75 1.16 -5.31
C ALA A 18 -7.97 2.17 -4.45
N SER A 19 -8.39 3.42 -4.45
CA SER A 19 -7.77 4.47 -3.62
C SER A 19 -7.94 4.20 -2.12
N ALA A 20 -9.13 3.79 -1.69
CA ALA A 20 -9.39 3.41 -0.30
C ALA A 20 -8.56 2.20 0.12
N THR A 21 -8.48 1.16 -0.71
CA THR A 21 -7.65 -0.02 -0.46
C THR A 21 -6.17 0.34 -0.34
N CYS A 22 -5.64 1.17 -1.25
CA CYS A 22 -4.27 1.67 -1.15
C CYS A 22 -4.04 2.42 0.16
N TYR A 23 -4.98 3.28 0.57
CA TYR A 23 -4.88 4.03 1.82
C TYR A 23 -4.85 3.11 3.04
N SER A 24 -5.73 2.10 3.09
CA SER A 24 -5.72 1.08 4.13
C SER A 24 -4.40 0.32 4.18
N LEU A 25 -3.83 -0.08 3.03
CA LEU A 25 -2.54 -0.78 2.97
C LEU A 25 -1.37 0.10 3.45
N VAL A 26 -1.39 1.40 3.11
CA VAL A 26 -0.41 2.38 3.62
C VAL A 26 -0.49 2.48 5.14
N GLU A 27 -1.70 2.61 5.69
CA GLU A 27 -1.93 2.69 7.14
C GLU A 27 -1.44 1.41 7.84
N THR A 28 -1.75 0.24 7.27
CA THR A 28 -1.29 -1.06 7.76
C THR A 28 0.25 -1.16 7.75
N ALA A 29 0.93 -0.72 6.68
CA ALA A 29 2.39 -0.70 6.63
C ALA A 29 2.99 0.21 7.71
N LYS A 30 2.44 1.42 7.87
CA LYS A 30 2.88 2.37 8.91
C LYS A 30 2.69 1.82 10.31
N ALA A 31 1.55 1.18 10.58
CA ALA A 31 1.26 0.56 11.87
C ALA A 31 2.29 -0.54 12.23
N ASN A 32 2.81 -1.23 11.21
CA ASN A 32 3.83 -2.28 11.36
C ASN A 32 5.26 -1.78 11.18
N LYS A 33 5.48 -0.46 11.10
CA LYS A 33 6.79 0.18 10.88
C LYS A 33 7.50 -0.29 9.61
N LEU A 34 6.74 -0.61 8.57
CA LEU A 34 7.26 -0.92 7.24
C LEU A 34 7.25 0.33 6.35
N GLU A 35 8.15 0.35 5.36
CA GLU A 35 8.07 1.33 4.28
C GLU A 35 6.80 1.09 3.42
N PRO A 36 5.84 2.04 3.35
CA PRO A 36 4.56 1.81 2.68
C PRO A 36 4.71 1.53 1.18
N SER A 37 5.63 2.22 0.51
CA SER A 37 5.87 2.06 -0.92
C SER A 37 6.37 0.65 -1.26
N VAL A 38 7.30 0.15 -0.45
CA VAL A 38 7.88 -1.19 -0.61
C VAL A 38 6.85 -2.26 -0.29
N TYR A 39 6.09 -2.09 0.80
CA TYR A 39 5.04 -3.03 1.19
C TYR A 39 3.94 -3.15 0.14
N ILE A 40 3.43 -2.03 -0.40
CA ILE A 40 2.39 -2.06 -1.42
C ILE A 40 2.89 -2.72 -2.70
N GLN A 41 4.11 -2.39 -3.15
CA GLN A 41 4.70 -3.04 -4.31
C GLN A 41 4.81 -4.56 -4.09
N HIS A 42 5.33 -4.98 -2.94
CA HIS A 42 5.47 -6.38 -2.57
C HIS A 42 4.14 -7.14 -2.59
N VAL A 43 3.08 -6.53 -2.02
CA VAL A 43 1.73 -7.09 -2.00
C VAL A 43 1.16 -7.16 -3.42
N LEU A 44 1.23 -6.09 -4.22
CA LEU A 44 0.70 -6.07 -5.58
C LEU A 44 1.38 -7.08 -6.52
N GLU A 45 2.68 -7.32 -6.34
CA GLU A 45 3.43 -8.31 -7.13
C GLU A 45 3.02 -9.74 -6.79
N ARG A 46 2.70 -10.02 -5.52
CA ARG A 46 2.48 -11.39 -5.03
C ARG A 46 1.01 -11.75 -4.85
N VAL A 47 0.13 -10.76 -4.71
CA VAL A 47 -1.32 -10.98 -4.53
C VAL A 47 -1.92 -11.72 -5.73
N ALA A 48 -1.41 -11.50 -6.94
CA ALA A 48 -1.86 -12.21 -8.14
C ALA A 48 -1.49 -13.70 -8.16
N GLY A 49 -0.51 -14.13 -7.37
CA GLY A 49 -0.09 -15.54 -7.24
C GLY A 49 -0.41 -16.19 -5.89
N ALA A 50 -1.16 -15.46 -5.04
CA ALA A 50 -1.55 -15.89 -3.70
C ALA A 50 -2.90 -16.64 -3.73
N ASP A 51 -2.93 -17.80 -4.36
CA ASP A 51 -4.13 -18.67 -4.45
C ASP A 51 -4.41 -19.50 -3.19
N SER A 52 -3.64 -19.30 -2.13
CA SER A 52 -3.74 -20.11 -0.90
C SER A 52 -3.62 -19.22 0.32
N LEU A 53 -4.33 -19.60 1.40
CA LEU A 53 -4.36 -18.83 2.64
C LEU A 53 -2.94 -18.58 3.19
N GLU A 54 -2.08 -19.59 3.16
CA GLU A 54 -0.68 -19.49 3.62
C GLU A 54 0.11 -18.44 2.82
N LYS A 55 -0.12 -18.34 1.50
CA LYS A 55 0.52 -17.33 0.65
C LYS A 55 -0.01 -15.94 0.95
N LEU A 56 -1.29 -15.81 1.26
CA LEU A 56 -1.90 -14.56 1.70
C LEU A 56 -1.36 -14.13 3.07
N GLU A 57 -1.21 -15.07 4.01
CA GLU A 57 -0.63 -14.81 5.33
C GLU A 57 0.86 -14.43 5.25
N ALA A 58 1.60 -14.97 4.28
CA ALA A 58 2.96 -14.54 3.98
C ALA A 58 3.05 -13.08 3.50
N LEU A 59 1.97 -12.51 2.97
CA LEU A 59 1.90 -11.11 2.54
C LEU A 59 1.51 -10.15 3.66
N LEU A 60 1.15 -10.67 4.84
CA LEU A 60 0.78 -9.84 5.97
C LEU A 60 1.99 -9.09 6.51
N PRO A 61 1.80 -7.86 7.00
CA PRO A 61 2.89 -6.93 7.30
C PRO A 61 3.79 -7.41 8.45
N TRP A 62 3.35 -8.38 9.25
CA TRP A 62 4.17 -9.01 10.30
C TRP A 62 4.98 -10.21 9.82
N ASN A 63 4.63 -10.77 8.66
CA ASN A 63 5.25 -11.98 8.12
C ASN A 63 6.20 -11.68 6.94
N VAL A 64 6.14 -10.46 6.41
CA VAL A 64 7.05 -9.99 5.35
C VAL A 64 8.39 -9.54 5.93
N ASP A 65 9.48 -10.07 5.36
CA ASP A 65 10.84 -9.61 5.64
C ASP A 65 11.15 -8.41 4.73
N LEU A 66 10.59 -7.26 5.09
CA LEU A 66 10.80 -6.00 4.38
C LEU A 66 11.56 -5.02 5.27
N GLU A 67 12.29 -4.11 4.60
CA GLU A 67 12.98 -3.00 5.24
C GLU A 67 12.00 -2.22 6.14
N ARG A 68 12.23 -2.34 7.45
CA ARG A 68 11.47 -1.58 8.44
C ARG A 68 11.93 -0.13 8.37
N THR A 69 10.99 0.77 8.16
CA THR A 69 11.30 2.20 8.08
C THR A 69 11.88 2.64 9.42
N SER A 70 13.20 2.84 9.44
CA SER A 70 13.88 3.49 10.56
C SER A 70 13.56 4.96 10.43
N LYS A 71 12.67 5.46 11.29
CA LYS A 71 12.30 6.88 11.34
C LYS A 71 13.58 7.74 11.44
N LYS A 72 14.11 8.22 10.31
CA LYS A 72 14.64 9.58 10.29
C LYS A 72 13.43 10.47 10.19
N VAL A 73 12.91 10.83 11.35
CA VAL A 73 12.03 11.99 11.50
C VAL A 73 12.72 13.13 10.77
N PRO A 74 12.12 13.76 9.74
CA PRO A 74 12.60 15.06 9.30
C PRO A 74 12.39 15.95 10.52
N GLN A 75 13.47 16.22 11.24
CA GLN A 75 13.50 17.27 12.24
C GLN A 75 13.36 18.56 11.43
N ILE A 76 12.12 19.04 11.36
CA ILE A 76 11.83 20.37 10.86
C ILE A 76 12.16 21.27 12.04
N ASP A 77 13.35 21.88 11.99
CA ASP A 77 13.74 23.00 12.84
C ASP A 77 12.85 24.24 12.61
#